data_AF-A0A9Q4DM37-F1
#
_entry.id   AF-A0A9Q4DM37-F1
#
_cell.length_a   1.000
_cell.length_b   1.000
_cell.length_c   1.000
_cell.angle_alpha   90.00
_cell.angle_beta   90.00
_cell.angle_gamma   90.00
#
_symmetry.space_group_name_H-M   'P 1'
#
loop_
_entity.id
_entity.type
_entity.pdbx_description
1 polymer ?
#
loop_
_entity_poly.entity_id
_entity_poly.type
_entity_poly.pdbx_seq_one_letter_code
_entity_poly.pdbx_strand_id
1 'polypeptide(L)'
;MRIEHTAIWVKDLERMKAFYETYFNGKANDLYHNEKKDFKSYFITFDSGARLEMMKKGNVTDPPSQTMTGWAHIAFSVGSREKVDELTDRLKKDGFAVVNGPRTTGDGYYESVIEDDEGNLIEITI
;
A
#
# COMPACT_ATOMS: atom_id res chain seq x y z
N MET A 1 7.79 12.02 -19.12
CA MET A 1 7.58 10.62 -18.69
C MET A 1 7.32 10.63 -17.18
N ARG A 2 6.45 9.75 -16.68
CA ARG A 2 6.09 9.64 -15.26
C ARG A 2 5.72 8.20 -14.92
N ILE A 3 5.77 7.81 -13.64
CA ILE A 3 5.13 6.58 -13.18
C ILE A 3 3.61 6.79 -13.30
N GLU A 4 2.94 5.91 -14.05
CA GLU A 4 1.47 5.97 -14.19
C GLU A 4 0.79 5.18 -13.09
N HIS A 5 1.29 3.97 -12.82
CA HIS A 5 0.87 3.16 -11.70
C HIS A 5 2.02 2.24 -11.23
N THR A 6 1.85 1.72 -10.03
CA THR A 6 2.52 0.51 -9.55
C THR A 6 1.46 -0.56 -9.33
N ALA A 7 1.83 -1.84 -9.38
CA ALA A 7 0.89 -2.95 -9.30
C ALA A 7 1.32 -3.94 -8.22
N ILE A 8 0.34 -4.51 -7.51
CA ILE A 8 0.54 -5.43 -6.41
C ILE A 8 -0.39 -6.62 -6.52
N TRP A 9 0.13 -7.81 -6.26
CA TRP A 9 -0.68 -9.03 -6.12
C TRP A 9 -1.24 -9.11 -4.71
N VAL A 10 -2.53 -9.39 -4.60
CA VAL A 10 -3.24 -9.53 -3.33
C VAL A 10 -4.09 -10.80 -3.30
N LYS A 11 -4.22 -11.38 -2.11
CA LYS A 11 -5.02 -12.57 -1.82
C LYS A 11 -6.48 -12.22 -1.64
N ASP A 12 -6.79 -11.12 -0.96
CA ASP A 12 -8.14 -10.62 -0.73
C ASP A 12 -8.29 -9.19 -1.28
N LEU A 13 -8.83 -9.11 -2.48
CA LEU A 13 -8.98 -7.86 -3.22
C LEU A 13 -9.91 -6.87 -2.51
N GLU A 14 -10.94 -7.33 -1.81
CA GLU A 14 -11.90 -6.45 -1.15
C GLU A 14 -11.35 -5.92 0.18
N ARG A 15 -10.64 -6.76 0.94
CA ARG A 15 -9.99 -6.35 2.19
C ARG A 15 -8.87 -5.34 1.92
N MET A 16 -8.06 -5.59 0.90
CA MET A 16 -7.00 -4.66 0.48
C MET A 16 -7.56 -3.34 -0.06
N LYS A 17 -8.65 -3.38 -0.83
CA LYS A 17 -9.37 -2.16 -1.22
C LYS A 17 -9.80 -1.35 -0.01
N ALA A 18 -10.50 -1.97 0.94
CA ALA A 18 -10.96 -1.30 2.14
C ALA A 18 -9.80 -0.67 2.94
N PHE A 19 -8.64 -1.34 3.01
CA PHE A 19 -7.43 -0.81 3.66
C PHE A 19 -6.97 0.50 3.01
N TYR A 20 -6.70 0.53 1.70
CA TYR A 20 -6.20 1.73 1.03
C TYR A 20 -7.24 2.87 0.98
N GLU A 21 -8.54 2.56 0.88
CA GLU A 21 -9.60 3.58 0.96
C GLU A 21 -9.70 4.20 2.36
N THR A 22 -9.53 3.39 3.42
CA THR A 22 -9.69 3.84 4.82
C THR A 22 -8.51 4.64 5.34
N TYR A 23 -7.29 4.21 5.03
CA TYR A 23 -6.06 4.75 5.64
C TYR A 23 -5.31 5.74 4.74
N PHE A 24 -5.41 5.59 3.42
CA PHE A 24 -4.67 6.39 2.45
C PHE A 24 -5.56 7.23 1.55
N ASN A 25 -6.85 7.37 1.89
CA ASN A 25 -7.84 8.12 1.13
C ASN A 25 -7.93 7.70 -0.35
N GLY A 26 -7.56 6.45 -0.64
CA GLY A 26 -7.69 5.87 -1.97
C GLY A 26 -9.14 5.83 -2.43
N LYS A 27 -9.34 5.82 -3.75
CA LYS A 27 -10.65 5.63 -4.38
C LYS A 27 -10.55 4.54 -5.43
N ALA A 28 -11.26 3.44 -5.23
CA ALA A 28 -11.32 2.38 -6.21
C ALA A 28 -12.19 2.76 -7.42
N ASN A 29 -11.83 2.23 -8.58
CA ASN A 29 -12.72 2.17 -9.73
C ASN A 29 -13.69 0.97 -9.62
N ASP A 30 -14.49 0.74 -10.68
CA ASP A 30 -15.27 -0.48 -10.82
C ASP A 30 -14.37 -1.71 -10.97
N LEU A 31 -14.83 -2.84 -10.43
CA LEU A 31 -14.12 -4.11 -10.51
C LEU A 31 -13.93 -4.54 -11.96
N TYR A 32 -12.69 -4.72 -12.38
CA TYR A 32 -12.38 -5.42 -13.61
C TYR A 32 -12.27 -6.93 -13.35
N HIS A 33 -12.88 -7.74 -14.20
CA HIS A 33 -12.87 -9.20 -14.09
C HIS A 33 -12.66 -9.86 -15.46
N ASN A 34 -11.65 -10.71 -15.55
CA ASN A 34 -11.38 -11.57 -16.69
C ASN A 34 -11.49 -13.05 -16.28
N GLU A 35 -12.67 -13.64 -16.50
CA GLU A 35 -12.98 -15.03 -16.14
C GLU A 35 -12.02 -16.04 -16.78
N LYS A 36 -11.66 -15.84 -18.06
CA LYS A 36 -10.79 -16.76 -18.80
C LYS A 36 -9.38 -16.86 -18.21
N LYS A 37 -8.91 -15.81 -17.56
CA LYS A 37 -7.56 -15.72 -16.97
C LYS A 37 -7.58 -15.86 -15.45
N ASP A 38 -8.76 -16.04 -14.85
CA ASP A 38 -8.98 -15.99 -13.41
C ASP A 38 -8.34 -14.74 -12.78
N PHE A 39 -8.56 -13.58 -13.40
CA PHE A 39 -7.90 -12.32 -13.00
C PHE A 39 -8.94 -11.27 -12.63
N LYS A 40 -8.71 -10.59 -11.51
CA LYS A 40 -9.51 -9.45 -11.05
C LYS A 40 -8.60 -8.30 -10.64
N SER A 41 -9.00 -7.06 -10.89
CA SER A 41 -8.24 -5.91 -10.39
C SER A 41 -9.11 -4.69 -10.09
N TYR A 42 -8.57 -3.85 -9.22
CA TYR A 42 -8.96 -2.46 -9.03
C TYR A 42 -7.77 -1.56 -9.30
N PHE A 43 -8.03 -0.36 -9.81
CA PHE A 43 -7.13 0.77 -9.66
C PHE A 43 -7.60 1.63 -8.49
N ILE A 44 -6.69 1.86 -7.54
CA ILE A 44 -6.86 2.82 -6.46
C ILE A 44 -6.21 4.14 -6.89
N THR A 45 -7.02 5.19 -6.94
CA THR A 45 -6.58 6.55 -7.27
C THR A 45 -6.45 7.38 -6.00
N PHE A 46 -5.36 8.11 -5.87
CA PHE A 46 -5.08 9.05 -4.77
C PHE A 46 -5.25 10.49 -5.24
N ASP A 47 -5.01 11.47 -4.35
CA ASP A 47 -5.20 12.90 -4.65
C ASP A 47 -4.44 13.37 -5.89
N SER A 48 -3.24 12.81 -6.14
CA SER A 48 -2.47 13.05 -7.36
C SER A 48 -1.43 11.95 -7.61
N GLY A 49 -0.78 12.00 -8.76
CA GLY A 49 0.38 11.14 -9.06
C GLY A 49 0.00 9.77 -9.60
N ALA A 50 0.77 8.76 -9.19
CA ALA A 50 0.60 7.38 -9.64
C ALA A 50 -0.60 6.71 -8.96
N ARG A 51 -1.20 5.73 -9.64
CA ARG A 51 -2.26 4.87 -9.09
C ARG A 51 -1.68 3.56 -8.58
N LEU A 52 -2.41 2.86 -7.71
CA LEU A 52 -2.09 1.49 -7.30
C LEU A 52 -3.04 0.51 -7.99
N GLU A 53 -2.52 -0.38 -8.83
CA GLU A 53 -3.30 -1.51 -9.35
C GLU A 53 -3.20 -2.68 -8.37
N MET A 54 -4.29 -3.02 -7.71
CA MET A 54 -4.37 -4.23 -6.90
C MET A 54 -4.94 -5.36 -7.77
N MET A 55 -4.23 -6.47 -7.82
CA MET A 55 -4.53 -7.58 -8.71
C MET A 55 -4.69 -8.87 -7.93
N LYS A 56 -5.66 -9.69 -8.32
CA LYS A 56 -5.86 -11.03 -7.77
C LYS A 56 -5.91 -12.05 -8.89
N LYS A 57 -5.24 -13.17 -8.67
CA LYS A 57 -5.28 -14.36 -9.52
C LYS A 57 -5.20 -15.62 -8.66
N GLY A 58 -6.02 -16.63 -8.91
CA GLY A 58 -6.21 -17.75 -7.98
C GLY A 58 -4.95 -18.57 -7.68
N ASN A 59 -3.96 -18.57 -8.57
CA ASN A 59 -2.70 -19.29 -8.37
C ASN A 59 -1.54 -18.42 -7.84
N VAL A 60 -1.81 -17.18 -7.42
CA VAL A 60 -0.81 -16.29 -6.81
C VAL A 60 -1.14 -16.13 -5.33
N THR A 61 -0.52 -16.96 -4.50
CA THR A 61 -0.85 -17.08 -3.05
C THR A 61 0.37 -16.99 -2.13
N ASP A 62 1.57 -16.86 -2.69
CA ASP A 62 2.79 -16.71 -1.89
C ASP A 62 2.72 -15.39 -1.10
N PRO A 63 3.16 -15.37 0.17
CA PRO A 63 3.29 -14.13 0.91
C PRO A 63 4.41 -13.25 0.33
N PRO A 64 4.38 -11.92 0.54
CA PRO A 64 5.49 -11.05 0.18
C PRO A 64 6.78 -11.47 0.89
N SER A 65 7.93 -11.25 0.24
CA SER A 65 9.26 -11.57 0.76
C SER A 65 10.13 -10.31 0.80
N GLN A 66 10.56 -9.91 1.99
CA GLN A 66 11.39 -8.70 2.20
C GLN A 66 12.85 -8.88 1.79
N THR A 67 13.30 -10.10 1.49
CA THR A 67 14.70 -10.43 1.18
C THR A 67 14.93 -10.82 -0.29
N MET A 68 13.92 -10.62 -1.14
CA MET A 68 14.01 -10.86 -2.58
C MET A 68 14.48 -9.61 -3.33
N THR A 69 15.29 -9.77 -4.37
CA THR A 69 15.60 -8.68 -5.30
C THR A 69 14.36 -8.29 -6.13
N GLY A 70 14.07 -7.00 -6.26
CA GLY A 70 12.88 -6.51 -6.97
C GLY A 70 12.23 -5.32 -6.27
N TRP A 71 10.89 -5.23 -6.38
CA TRP A 71 10.09 -4.24 -5.64
C TRP A 71 10.21 -4.47 -4.14
N ALA A 72 10.48 -3.40 -3.38
CA ALA A 72 10.70 -3.48 -1.93
C ALA A 72 9.52 -2.93 -1.12
N HIS A 73 9.04 -1.75 -1.47
CA HIS A 73 7.94 -1.04 -0.80
C HIS A 73 7.39 0.06 -1.71
N ILE A 74 6.32 0.71 -1.26
CA ILE A 74 5.85 2.00 -1.78
C ILE A 74 5.80 3.03 -0.65
N ALA A 75 5.86 4.32 -0.98
CA ALA A 75 5.81 5.39 0.00
C ALA A 75 4.63 6.34 -0.27
N PHE A 76 3.92 6.74 0.79
CA PHE A 76 2.87 7.74 0.75
C PHE A 76 3.32 8.99 1.51
N SER A 77 3.35 10.12 0.80
CA SER A 77 3.53 11.45 1.40
C SER A 77 2.19 11.94 1.97
N VAL A 78 2.17 12.25 3.26
CA VAL A 78 0.99 12.78 3.97
C VAL A 78 1.10 14.28 4.27
N GLY A 79 2.25 14.89 4.00
CA GLY A 79 2.45 16.34 3.96
C GLY A 79 2.95 16.99 5.25
N SER A 80 3.01 16.29 6.39
CA SER A 80 3.63 16.82 7.62
C SER A 80 4.06 15.73 8.60
N ARG A 81 4.95 16.07 9.54
CA ARG A 81 5.41 15.14 10.60
C ARG A 81 4.24 14.66 11.46
N GLU A 82 3.36 15.58 11.81
CA GLU A 82 2.18 15.32 12.66
C GLU A 82 1.26 14.30 11.99
N LYS A 83 1.06 14.40 10.67
CA LYS A 83 0.24 13.44 9.94
C LYS A 83 0.89 12.07 9.82
N VAL A 84 2.23 11.99 9.75
CA VAL A 84 2.96 10.71 9.82
C VAL A 84 2.68 10.07 11.17
N ASP A 85 2.82 10.82 12.26
CA ASP A 85 2.55 10.33 13.62
C ASP A 85 1.10 9.86 13.78
N GLU A 86 0.14 10.70 13.40
CA GLU A 86 -1.30 10.42 13.54
C GLU A 86 -1.73 9.17 12.77
N LEU A 87 -1.31 9.03 11.51
CA LEU A 87 -1.69 7.88 10.69
C LEU A 87 -1.03 6.60 11.21
N THR A 88 0.24 6.67 11.63
CA THR A 88 0.95 5.53 12.19
C THR A 88 0.30 5.06 13.49
N ASP A 89 -0.05 5.98 14.38
CA ASP A 89 -0.74 5.66 15.64
C ASP A 89 -2.12 5.08 15.40
N ARG A 90 -2.86 5.59 14.40
CA ARG A 90 -4.17 5.03 14.01
C ARG A 90 -4.02 3.59 13.52
N LEU A 91 -3.11 3.33 12.59
CA LEU A 91 -2.84 1.99 12.06
C LEU A 91 -2.44 1.02 13.18
N LYS A 92 -1.57 1.46 14.10
CA LYS A 92 -1.18 0.65 15.27
C LYS A 92 -2.35 0.32 16.17
N LYS A 93 -3.23 1.29 16.46
CA LYS A 93 -4.43 1.10 17.30
C LYS A 93 -5.43 0.14 16.64
N ASP A 94 -5.54 0.20 15.31
CA ASP A 94 -6.43 -0.65 14.52
C ASP A 94 -5.83 -2.07 14.30
N GLY A 95 -4.61 -2.33 14.76
CA GLY A 95 -4.00 -3.66 14.82
C GLY A 95 -2.99 -3.98 13.72
N PHE A 96 -2.62 -3.01 12.89
CA PHE A 96 -1.62 -3.20 11.83
C PHE A 96 -0.19 -3.19 12.38
N ALA A 97 0.71 -3.93 11.72
CA ALA A 97 2.10 -4.02 12.16
C ALA A 97 2.85 -2.73 11.84
N VAL A 98 3.51 -2.17 12.86
CA VAL A 98 4.45 -1.05 12.70
C VAL A 98 5.86 -1.63 12.75
N VAL A 99 6.50 -1.76 11.59
CA VAL A 99 7.86 -2.28 11.46
C VAL A 99 8.87 -1.29 12.03
N ASN A 100 8.70 0.00 11.71
CA ASN A 100 9.47 1.09 12.29
C ASN A 100 8.55 2.27 12.61
N GLY A 101 8.59 2.77 13.85
CA GLY A 101 7.85 3.97 14.23
C GLY A 101 8.38 5.25 13.56
N PRO A 102 7.66 6.38 13.72
CA PRO A 102 8.06 7.66 13.17
C PRO A 102 9.47 8.08 13.62
N ARG A 103 10.35 8.34 12.66
CA ARG A 103 11.76 8.69 12.91
C ARG A 103 12.33 9.50 11.75
N THR A 104 13.45 10.18 11.99
CA THR A 104 14.25 10.73 10.88
C THR A 104 15.28 9.68 10.45
N THR A 105 15.31 9.35 9.17
CA THR A 105 16.26 8.38 8.57
C THR A 105 17.62 9.02 8.31
N GLY A 106 18.63 8.19 8.01
CA GLY A 106 19.98 8.65 7.70
C GLY A 106 20.10 9.46 6.40
N ASP A 107 19.13 9.30 5.50
CA ASP A 107 19.01 10.05 4.22
C ASP A 107 18.02 11.24 4.31
N GLY A 108 17.45 11.50 5.49
CA GLY A 108 16.77 12.76 5.81
C GLY A 108 15.25 12.76 5.68
N TYR A 109 14.62 11.62 5.43
CA TYR A 109 13.16 11.49 5.48
C TYR A 109 12.68 11.44 6.92
N TYR A 110 11.53 12.05 7.20
CA TYR A 110 10.78 11.75 8.40
C TYR A 110 9.66 10.80 8.03
N GLU A 111 9.75 9.56 8.51
CA GLU A 111 8.87 8.48 8.06
C GLU A 111 8.55 7.49 9.19
N SER A 112 7.52 6.70 8.97
CA SER A 112 7.30 5.40 9.60
C SER A 112 7.20 4.30 8.54
N VAL A 113 7.36 3.04 8.96
CA VAL A 113 7.21 1.86 8.10
C VAL A 113 6.17 0.93 8.73
N ILE A 114 5.14 0.59 7.95
CA ILE A 114 4.05 -0.30 8.35
C ILE A 114 3.91 -1.45 7.35
N GLU A 115 3.21 -2.50 7.77
CA GLU A 115 2.69 -3.52 6.86
C GLU A 115 1.22 -3.24 6.55
N ASP A 116 0.85 -3.35 5.28
CA ASP A 116 -0.57 -3.44 4.92
C ASP A 116 -1.18 -4.77 5.39
N ASP A 117 -2.46 -4.95 5.13
CA ASP A 117 -3.23 -6.10 5.61
C ASP A 117 -2.67 -7.47 5.15
N GLU A 118 -1.84 -7.49 4.10
CA GLU A 118 -1.20 -8.70 3.57
C GLU A 118 0.32 -8.75 3.76
N GLY A 119 0.89 -7.84 4.56
CA GLY A 119 2.32 -7.85 4.90
C GLY A 119 3.21 -7.08 3.93
N ASN A 120 2.65 -6.28 3.01
CA ASN A 120 3.45 -5.48 2.10
C ASN A 120 3.91 -4.20 2.81
N LEU A 121 5.17 -3.82 2.59
CA LEU A 121 5.75 -2.67 3.26
C LEU A 121 5.29 -1.36 2.64
N ILE A 122 4.86 -0.45 3.51
CA ILE A 122 4.49 0.92 3.17
C ILE A 122 5.28 1.87 4.05
N GLU A 123 5.94 2.84 3.42
CA GLU A 123 6.49 4.01 4.09
C GLU A 123 5.42 5.11 4.14
N ILE A 124 5.25 5.72 5.31
CA ILE A 124 4.43 6.93 5.49
C ILE A 124 5.40 8.08 5.76
N THR A 125 5.44 9.06 4.86
CA THR A 125 6.44 10.12 4.85
C THR A 125 5.83 11.50 4.66
N ILE A 126 6.64 12.56 4.68
CA ILE A 126 6.19 13.95 4.47
C ILE A 126 5.96 14.23 2.99
#